data_AF-A0A087UT73-F1
#
_entry.id   AF-A0A087UT73-F1
#
_cell.length_a   1.000
_cell.length_b   1.000
_cell.length_c   1.000
_cell.angle_alpha   90.00
_cell.angle_beta   90.00
_cell.angle_gamma   90.00
#
_symmetry.space_group_name_H-M   'P 1'
#
loop_
_entity.id
_entity.type
_entity.pdbx_description
1 polymer ?
#
loop_
_entity_poly.entity_id
_entity_poly.type
_entity_poly.pdbx_seq_one_letter_code
_entity_poly.pdbx_strand_id
1 'polypeptide(L)'
;MLFKLENKRTHRVTHCGVLEFVADEGKVYLPYWMMRNLLLEEGGILHLENATLPVATFSKFQPQSEDFLDITNPKAVLENALRNFACLTTGDMIAIEYNDKIYEFCVLETRPGKAVSIIECDMNVDFAPPVGYKEPEPKAVAEEEPTQPMVKEPELHPPDTSFVAFRGKGNRLDGKTKEVEISDKALNVPPPRR
;
A
#
# COMPACT_ATOMS: atom_id res chain seq x y z
N MET A 1 25.68 -2.17 -24.41
CA MET A 1 25.40 -3.55 -24.90
C MET A 1 24.69 -4.32 -23.80
N LEU A 2 23.77 -5.23 -24.15
CA LEU A 2 22.99 -6.00 -23.18
C LEU A 2 23.32 -7.49 -23.28
N PHE A 3 23.31 -8.17 -22.14
CA PHE A 3 23.59 -9.60 -22.01
C PHE A 3 22.54 -10.28 -21.15
N LYS A 4 22.17 -11.49 -21.54
CA LYS A 4 21.39 -12.42 -20.73
C LYS A 4 22.38 -13.27 -19.92
N LEU A 5 22.20 -13.26 -18.61
CA LEU A 5 22.95 -14.08 -17.67
C LEU A 5 22.06 -15.21 -17.21
N GLU A 6 22.53 -16.43 -17.37
CA GLU A 6 21.83 -17.63 -16.98
C GLU A 6 22.67 -18.48 -16.03
N ASN A 7 22.12 -18.74 -14.84
CA ASN A 7 22.65 -19.72 -13.92
C ASN A 7 22.01 -21.08 -14.23
N LYS A 8 22.76 -21.96 -14.90
CA LYS A 8 22.29 -23.30 -15.29
C LYS A 8 21.96 -24.22 -14.11
N ARG A 9 22.48 -23.94 -12.91
CA ARG A 9 22.23 -24.76 -11.71
C ARG A 9 20.86 -24.47 -11.10
N THR A 10 20.46 -23.20 -11.09
CA THR A 10 19.22 -22.73 -10.46
C THR A 10 18.13 -22.39 -11.47
N HIS A 11 18.45 -22.48 -12.78
CA HIS A 11 17.60 -22.08 -13.90
C HIS A 11 17.10 -20.64 -13.79
N ARG A 12 17.85 -19.78 -13.09
CA ARG A 12 17.56 -18.35 -12.99
C ARG A 12 18.23 -17.60 -14.13
N VAL A 13 17.48 -16.65 -14.67
CA VAL A 13 17.90 -15.81 -15.78
C VAL A 13 17.68 -14.36 -15.38
N THR A 14 18.69 -13.53 -15.58
CA THR A 14 18.60 -12.07 -15.47
C THR A 14 19.22 -11.44 -16.70
N HIS A 15 18.95 -10.16 -16.92
CA HIS A 15 19.57 -9.39 -17.98
C HIS A 15 20.38 -8.28 -17.35
N CYS A 16 21.54 -7.99 -17.93
CA CYS A 16 22.40 -6.90 -17.49
C CYS A 16 22.95 -6.10 -18.67
N GLY A 17 23.33 -4.85 -18.38
CA GLY A 17 24.17 -4.06 -19.26
C GLY A 17 25.64 -4.22 -18.89
N VAL A 18 26.52 -4.03 -19.87
CA VAL A 18 27.95 -3.90 -19.61
C VAL A 18 28.32 -2.45 -19.33
N LEU A 19 29.09 -2.23 -18.26
CA LEU A 19 29.70 -0.95 -17.96
C LEU A 19 31.07 -0.83 -18.67
N GLU A 20 31.98 -1.76 -18.39
CA GLU A 20 33.36 -1.74 -18.90
C GLU A 20 33.89 -3.16 -19.12
N PHE A 21 34.91 -3.30 -19.98
CA PHE A 21 35.61 -4.56 -20.24
C PHE A 21 37.03 -4.54 -19.64
N VAL A 22 37.10 -4.45 -18.30
CA VAL A 22 38.38 -4.36 -17.55
C VAL A 22 38.74 -5.66 -16.82
N ALA A 23 37.86 -6.66 -16.83
CA ALA A 23 38.07 -7.92 -16.13
C ALA A 23 39.10 -8.82 -16.83
N ASP A 24 39.79 -9.66 -16.05
CA ASP A 24 40.67 -10.70 -16.60
C ASP A 24 39.89 -11.65 -17.52
N GLU A 25 40.60 -12.29 -18.44
CA GLU A 25 40.03 -13.27 -19.35
C GLU A 25 39.27 -14.38 -18.61
N GLY A 26 38.04 -14.62 -19.06
CA GLY A 26 37.16 -15.63 -18.46
C GLY A 26 36.52 -15.23 -17.12
N LYS A 27 36.68 -13.99 -16.66
CA LYS A 27 36.05 -13.47 -15.45
C LYS A 27 35.01 -12.39 -15.77
N VAL A 28 33.99 -12.30 -14.93
CA VAL A 28 32.97 -11.24 -14.96
C VAL A 28 32.75 -10.76 -13.54
N TYR A 29 32.69 -9.45 -13.35
CA TYR A 29 32.35 -8.85 -12.07
C TYR A 29 30.88 -8.42 -12.09
N LEU A 30 30.14 -8.84 -11.07
CA LEU A 30 28.72 -8.55 -10.93
C LEU A 30 28.46 -7.83 -9.61
N PRO A 31 27.47 -6.92 -9.55
CA PRO A 31 27.01 -6.36 -8.30
C PRO A 31 26.51 -7.47 -7.36
N TYR A 32 26.69 -7.27 -6.05
CA TYR A 32 26.31 -8.24 -5.03
C TYR A 32 24.82 -8.63 -5.07
N TRP A 33 23.94 -7.65 -5.32
CA TRP A 33 22.50 -7.90 -5.46
C TRP A 33 22.18 -8.85 -6.63
N MET A 34 22.92 -8.75 -7.74
CA MET A 34 22.73 -9.59 -8.92
C MET A 34 23.22 -11.02 -8.66
N MET A 35 24.32 -11.17 -7.91
CA MET A 35 24.78 -12.48 -7.45
C MET A 35 23.74 -13.15 -6.55
N ARG A 36 23.15 -12.41 -5.60
CA ARG A 36 22.06 -12.91 -4.74
C ARG A 36 20.82 -13.28 -5.55
N ASN A 37 20.41 -12.45 -6.51
CA ASN A 37 19.27 -12.72 -7.38
C ASN A 37 19.44 -14.01 -8.19
N LEU A 38 20.64 -14.25 -8.73
CA LEU A 38 21.00 -15.44 -9.50
C LEU A 38 21.37 -16.66 -8.62
N LEU A 39 21.48 -16.49 -7.30
CA LEU A 39 21.97 -17.50 -6.37
C LEU A 39 23.36 -18.01 -6.78
N LEU A 40 24.27 -17.09 -7.06
CA LEU A 40 25.66 -17.36 -7.41
C LEU A 40 26.58 -17.14 -6.21
N GLU A 41 27.58 -18.00 -6.09
CA GLU A 41 28.71 -17.86 -5.19
C GLU A 41 29.93 -17.32 -5.95
N GLU A 42 30.93 -16.83 -5.22
CA GLU A 42 32.19 -16.39 -5.81
C GLU A 42 32.88 -17.52 -6.58
N GLY A 43 33.35 -17.23 -7.80
CA GLY A 43 33.91 -18.26 -8.70
C GLY A 43 32.85 -19.15 -9.37
N GLY A 44 31.56 -18.87 -9.18
CA GLY A 44 30.46 -19.54 -9.86
C GLY A 44 30.52 -19.38 -11.39
N ILE A 45 30.20 -20.46 -12.11
CA ILE A 45 30.11 -20.43 -13.57
C ILE A 45 28.73 -19.92 -13.98
N LEU A 46 28.71 -18.94 -14.88
CA LEU A 46 27.50 -18.34 -15.44
C LEU A 46 27.57 -18.35 -16.96
N HIS A 47 26.41 -18.55 -17.59
CA HIS A 47 26.30 -18.51 -19.04
C HIS A 47 25.91 -17.10 -19.48
N LEU A 48 26.72 -16.51 -20.35
CA LEU A 48 26.45 -15.22 -20.97
C LEU A 48 25.98 -15.42 -22.41
N GLU A 49 24.87 -14.80 -22.76
CA GLU A 49 24.38 -14.70 -24.14
C GLU A 49 24.17 -13.23 -24.48
N ASN A 50 24.50 -12.82 -25.70
CA ASN A 50 24.14 -11.48 -26.15
C ASN A 50 22.62 -11.40 -26.34
N ALA A 51 22.01 -10.34 -25.81
CA ALA A 51 20.57 -10.15 -25.88
C ALA A 51 20.24 -8.77 -26.45
N THR A 52 19.18 -8.71 -27.27
CA THR A 52 18.59 -7.45 -27.72
C THR A 52 17.21 -7.33 -27.09
N LEU A 53 17.00 -6.31 -26.26
CA LEU A 53 15.76 -6.10 -25.52
C LEU A 53 15.00 -4.89 -26.07
N PRO A 54 13.66 -4.96 -26.13
CA PRO A 54 12.84 -3.81 -26.48
C PRO A 54 12.87 -2.77 -25.35
N VAL A 55 12.57 -1.52 -25.69
CA VAL A 55 12.44 -0.43 -24.72
C VAL A 55 11.22 -0.65 -23.82
N ALA A 56 11.39 -0.43 -22.52
CA ALA A 56 10.32 -0.56 -21.54
C ALA A 56 9.26 0.54 -21.73
N THR A 57 7.99 0.18 -21.61
CA THR A 57 6.87 1.15 -21.57
C THR A 57 6.21 1.21 -20.20
N PHE A 58 6.22 0.08 -19.49
CA PHE A 58 5.61 -0.04 -18.17
C PHE A 58 6.37 -1.05 -17.34
N SER A 59 6.54 -0.74 -16.06
CA SER A 59 7.08 -1.66 -15.07
C SER A 59 6.35 -1.53 -13.74
N LYS A 60 6.11 -2.67 -13.10
CA LYS A 60 5.48 -2.75 -11.78
C LYS A 60 6.47 -3.32 -10.77
N PHE A 61 6.69 -2.57 -9.70
CA PHE A 61 7.63 -2.94 -8.65
C PHE A 61 6.89 -3.23 -7.35
N GLN A 62 7.39 -4.21 -6.61
CA GLN A 62 6.92 -4.56 -5.28
C GLN A 62 8.06 -4.38 -4.27
N PRO A 63 7.96 -3.40 -3.36
CA PRO A 63 8.92 -3.24 -2.27
C PRO A 63 8.88 -4.47 -1.35
N GLN A 64 10.04 -4.93 -0.89
CA GLN A 64 10.14 -6.06 0.05
C GLN A 64 10.11 -5.62 1.52
N SER A 65 10.38 -4.35 1.81
CA SER A 65 10.35 -3.77 3.16
C SER A 65 9.28 -2.68 3.28
N GLU A 66 8.71 -2.55 4.48
CA GLU A 66 7.81 -1.46 4.87
C GLU A 66 8.55 -0.12 4.99
N ASP A 67 9.88 -0.14 5.17
CA ASP A 67 10.73 1.06 5.23
C ASP A 67 10.60 1.95 3.98
N PHE A 68 10.10 1.38 2.88
CA PHE A 68 9.81 2.11 1.66
C PHE A 68 8.64 3.11 1.81
N LEU A 69 7.69 2.82 2.72
CA LEU A 69 6.55 3.70 3.00
C LEU A 69 6.97 5.00 3.69
N ASP A 70 8.11 5.00 4.38
CA ASP A 70 8.66 6.19 5.04
C ASP A 70 9.25 7.21 4.06
N ILE A 71 9.44 6.83 2.79
CA ILE A 71 10.00 7.71 1.77
C ILE A 71 8.93 8.71 1.31
N THR A 72 9.24 10.01 1.44
CA THR A 72 8.30 11.08 1.06
C THR A 72 7.94 11.06 -0.44
N ASN A 73 8.89 10.72 -1.31
CA ASN A 73 8.65 10.62 -2.76
C ASN A 73 9.25 9.32 -3.34
N PRO A 74 8.54 8.18 -3.23
CA PRO A 74 9.03 6.88 -3.66
C PRO A 74 9.29 6.79 -5.18
N LYS A 75 8.47 7.47 -6.00
CA LYS A 75 8.60 7.48 -7.46
C LYS A 75 9.92 8.11 -7.89
N ALA A 76 10.22 9.31 -7.39
CA ALA A 76 11.43 10.03 -7.77
C ALA A 76 12.72 9.30 -7.35
N VAL A 77 12.72 8.66 -6.17
CA VAL A 77 13.86 7.86 -5.71
C VAL A 77 14.11 6.68 -6.64
N LEU A 78 13.05 5.95 -7.00
CA LEU A 78 13.15 4.82 -7.90
C LEU A 78 13.58 5.26 -9.31
N GLU A 79 12.98 6.32 -9.87
CA GLU A 79 13.35 6.85 -11.18
C GLU A 79 14.82 7.29 -11.24
N ASN A 80 15.31 7.96 -10.19
CA ASN A 80 16.70 8.37 -10.13
C ASN A 80 17.64 7.16 -10.03
N ALA A 81 17.29 6.16 -9.21
CA ALA A 81 18.07 4.95 -9.07
C ALA A 81 18.10 4.12 -10.36
N LEU A 82 16.97 4.00 -11.06
CA LEU A 82 16.82 3.24 -12.31
C LEU A 82 17.71 3.77 -13.43
N ARG A 83 18.18 5.03 -13.38
CA ARG A 83 19.18 5.56 -14.33
C ARG A 83 20.49 4.78 -14.32
N ASN A 84 20.83 4.15 -13.19
CA ASN A 84 22.03 3.33 -13.06
C ASN A 84 21.83 1.89 -13.56
N PHE A 85 20.60 1.53 -13.96
CA PHE A 85 20.26 0.20 -14.45
C PHE A 85 20.04 0.27 -15.97
N ALA A 86 20.53 -0.74 -16.68
CA ALA A 86 20.38 -0.81 -18.13
C ALA A 86 19.12 -1.58 -18.56
N CYS A 87 18.68 -2.54 -17.74
CA CYS A 87 17.60 -3.45 -18.08
C CYS A 87 16.90 -3.99 -16.85
N LEU A 88 15.68 -4.45 -17.06
CA LEU A 88 14.84 -5.07 -16.05
C LEU A 88 14.32 -6.41 -16.58
N THR A 89 14.31 -7.42 -15.72
CA THR A 89 13.64 -8.70 -15.98
C THR A 89 12.49 -8.87 -15.00
N THR A 90 11.37 -9.40 -15.48
CA THR A 90 10.25 -9.80 -14.65
C THR A 90 10.69 -10.90 -13.69
N GLY A 91 10.42 -10.74 -12.40
CA GLY A 91 10.78 -11.66 -11.33
C GLY A 91 12.14 -11.41 -10.68
N ASP A 92 12.91 -10.44 -11.19
CA ASP A 92 14.21 -10.09 -10.59
C ASP A 92 14.02 -9.28 -9.30
N MET A 93 14.91 -9.54 -8.34
CA MET A 93 15.07 -8.72 -7.15
C MET A 93 16.20 -7.72 -7.36
N ILE A 94 15.84 -6.43 -7.48
CA ILE A 94 16.79 -5.32 -7.59
C ILE A 94 17.01 -4.70 -6.22
N ALA A 95 18.21 -4.19 -5.97
CA ALA A 95 18.55 -3.49 -4.75
C ALA A 95 19.00 -2.06 -5.09
N ILE A 96 18.46 -1.09 -4.38
CA ILE A 96 18.71 0.34 -4.59
C ILE A 96 19.19 0.94 -3.27
N GLU A 97 20.22 1.77 -3.33
CA GLU A 97 20.74 2.50 -2.18
C GLU A 97 20.14 3.90 -2.12
N TYR A 98 19.54 4.25 -0.98
CA TYR A 98 18.99 5.58 -0.72
C TYR A 98 19.17 5.93 0.76
N ASN A 99 19.74 7.12 1.04
CA ASN A 99 20.07 7.57 2.41
C ASN A 99 20.83 6.51 3.23
N ASP A 100 21.89 5.94 2.65
CA ASP A 100 22.74 4.90 3.26
C ASP A 100 21.98 3.61 3.66
N LYS A 101 20.78 3.40 3.10
CA LYS A 101 19.97 2.18 3.27
C LYS A 101 19.74 1.49 1.94
N ILE A 102 19.82 0.16 1.96
CA ILE A 102 19.56 -0.68 0.80
C ILE A 102 18.09 -1.11 0.83
N TYR A 103 17.34 -0.72 -0.20
CA TYR A 103 15.95 -1.10 -0.41
C TYR A 103 15.87 -2.16 -1.52
N GLU A 104 15.26 -3.29 -1.20
CA GLU A 104 15.05 -4.39 -2.15
C GLU A 104 13.65 -4.29 -2.78
N PHE A 105 13.59 -4.40 -4.11
CA PHE A 105 12.35 -4.39 -4.89
C PHE A 105 12.28 -5.63 -5.78
N CYS A 106 11.12 -6.25 -5.83
CA CYS A 106 10.82 -7.31 -6.78
C CYS A 106 10.12 -6.70 -8.00
N VAL A 107 10.62 -7.00 -9.20
CA VAL A 107 9.97 -6.60 -10.45
C VAL A 107 8.83 -7.59 -10.73
N LEU A 108 7.58 -7.17 -10.61
CA LEU A 108 6.43 -8.05 -10.81
C LEU A 108 6.04 -8.19 -12.28
N GLU A 109 6.08 -7.09 -13.03
CA GLU A 109 5.67 -7.07 -14.44
C GLU A 109 6.48 -6.05 -15.20
N THR A 110 6.88 -6.40 -16.43
CA THR A 110 7.46 -5.48 -17.41
C THR A 110 6.74 -5.61 -18.75
N ARG A 111 6.63 -4.50 -19.50
CA ARG A 111 6.06 -4.47 -20.85
C ARG A 111 7.02 -3.76 -21.82
N PRO A 112 7.13 -4.22 -23.08
CA PRO A 112 6.27 -5.20 -23.78
C PRO A 112 6.67 -6.68 -23.60
N GLY A 113 7.82 -6.97 -23.00
CA GLY A 113 8.32 -8.33 -22.82
C GLY A 113 8.70 -8.63 -21.37
N LYS A 114 9.12 -9.87 -21.12
CA LYS A 114 9.63 -10.31 -19.81
C LYS A 114 10.94 -9.61 -19.42
N ALA A 115 11.73 -9.23 -20.41
CA ALA A 115 12.97 -8.51 -20.24
C ALA A 115 12.93 -7.27 -21.13
N VAL A 116 13.28 -6.12 -20.56
CA VAL A 116 13.19 -4.83 -21.23
C VAL A 116 14.44 -3.99 -20.95
N SER A 117 14.79 -3.14 -21.91
CA SER A 117 15.83 -2.14 -21.76
C SER A 117 15.24 -0.85 -21.21
N ILE A 118 15.91 -0.26 -20.22
CA ILE A 118 15.50 1.00 -19.59
C ILE A 118 16.50 2.16 -19.79
N ILE A 119 17.46 1.96 -20.69
CA ILE A 119 18.45 2.99 -21.04
C ILE A 119 17.72 4.17 -21.70
N GLU A 120 17.80 5.35 -21.07
CA GLU A 120 17.28 6.63 -21.58
C GLU A 120 15.82 6.59 -22.05
N CYS A 121 14.98 5.81 -21.37
CA CYS A 121 13.56 5.70 -21.72
C CYS A 121 12.64 6.33 -20.66
N ASP A 122 11.55 6.91 -21.14
CA ASP A 122 10.43 7.32 -20.31
C ASP A 122 9.45 6.14 -20.21
N MET A 123 9.40 5.50 -19.04
CA MET A 123 8.48 4.40 -18.76
C MET A 123 7.59 4.72 -17.57
N ASN A 124 6.38 4.17 -17.58
CA ASN A 124 5.47 4.30 -16.45
C ASN A 124 5.84 3.31 -15.34
N VAL A 125 5.97 3.83 -14.12
CA VAL A 125 6.32 3.06 -12.92
C VAL A 125 5.09 2.97 -12.01
N ASP A 126 4.71 1.74 -11.67
CA ASP A 126 3.63 1.43 -10.72
C ASP A 126 4.16 0.65 -9.52
N PHE A 127 3.53 0.85 -8.37
CA PHE A 127 3.91 0.19 -7.11
C PHE A 127 2.82 -0.79 -6.66
N ALA A 128 3.23 -2.02 -6.40
CA ALA A 128 2.40 -2.98 -5.69
C ALA A 128 2.55 -2.80 -4.17
N PRO A 129 1.56 -3.22 -3.37
CA PRO A 129 1.68 -3.26 -1.92
C PRO A 129 2.90 -4.08 -1.48
N PRO A 130 3.65 -3.61 -0.47
CA PRO A 130 4.83 -4.34 0.02
C PRO A 130 4.45 -5.71 0.58
N VAL A 131 5.40 -6.66 0.51
CA VAL A 131 5.20 -8.02 1.02
C VAL A 131 5.03 -7.97 2.54
N GLY A 132 3.88 -8.43 3.04
CA GLY A 132 3.62 -8.51 4.49
C GLY A 132 2.87 -7.32 5.09
N TYR A 133 2.70 -6.22 4.34
CA TYR A 133 1.88 -5.10 4.81
C TYR A 133 0.41 -5.52 4.85
N LYS A 134 -0.09 -5.72 6.07
CA LYS A 134 -1.52 -5.62 6.32
C LYS A 134 -1.81 -4.15 6.42
N GLU A 135 -2.55 -3.62 5.45
CA GLU A 135 -3.22 -2.33 5.61
C GLU A 135 -3.80 -2.34 7.02
N PRO A 136 -3.38 -1.41 7.92
CA PRO A 136 -4.06 -1.30 9.17
C PRO A 136 -5.50 -1.12 8.75
N GLU A 137 -6.35 -2.11 9.04
CA GLU A 137 -7.77 -1.95 8.89
C GLU A 137 -8.02 -0.57 9.46
N PRO A 138 -8.69 0.34 8.73
CA PRO A 138 -9.17 1.51 9.39
C PRO A 138 -9.85 0.94 10.62
N LYS A 139 -9.21 1.12 11.79
CA LYS A 139 -9.97 1.31 13.00
C LYS A 139 -10.91 2.34 12.46
N ALA A 140 -12.17 1.96 12.31
CA ALA A 140 -13.19 2.93 12.39
C ALA A 140 -12.72 3.73 13.60
N VAL A 141 -12.13 4.90 13.35
CA VAL A 141 -12.50 6.07 14.11
C VAL A 141 -13.98 5.85 14.11
N ALA A 142 -14.49 5.35 15.24
CA ALA A 142 -15.89 5.35 15.46
C ALA A 142 -16.22 6.76 15.07
N GLU A 143 -16.82 6.91 13.88
CA GLU A 143 -17.55 8.09 13.59
C GLU A 143 -18.44 8.11 14.83
N GLU A 144 -18.17 9.06 15.71
CA GLU A 144 -19.27 9.75 16.33
C GLU A 144 -20.05 10.34 15.14
N GLU A 145 -20.73 9.48 14.38
CA GLU A 145 -21.91 9.88 13.67
C GLU A 145 -22.80 10.48 14.76
N PRO A 146 -23.29 11.70 14.58
CA PRO A 146 -24.29 12.23 15.49
C PRO A 146 -25.42 11.21 15.51
N THR A 147 -25.64 10.60 16.68
CA THR A 147 -26.69 9.60 16.93
C THR A 147 -27.97 9.94 16.16
N GLN A 148 -28.16 9.35 14.99
CA GLN A 148 -29.45 9.25 14.32
C GLN A 148 -30.04 7.92 14.81
N PRO A 149 -31.04 7.95 15.70
CA PRO A 149 -31.62 6.74 16.22
C PRO A 149 -32.30 5.96 15.10
N MET A 150 -31.83 4.73 14.90
CA MET A 150 -32.46 3.70 14.10
C MET A 150 -33.91 3.52 14.60
N VAL A 151 -34.86 3.95 13.77
CA VAL A 151 -36.28 3.69 13.97
C VAL A 151 -36.49 2.20 13.80
N LYS A 152 -36.53 1.45 14.90
CA LYS A 152 -37.29 0.20 14.93
C LYS A 152 -38.74 0.61 14.71
N GLU A 153 -39.31 0.24 13.57
CA GLU A 153 -40.76 0.22 13.40
C GLU A 153 -41.38 -0.54 14.57
N PRO A 154 -42.15 0.14 15.43
CA PRO A 154 -43.04 -0.55 16.34
C PRO A 154 -44.32 -0.82 15.55
N GLU A 155 -44.69 -2.10 15.52
CA GLU A 155 -45.97 -2.55 15.03
C GLU A 155 -47.12 -1.69 15.57
N LEU A 156 -48.06 -1.41 14.67
CA LEU A 156 -49.27 -0.63 14.88
C LEU A 156 -50.10 -1.18 16.05
N HIS A 157 -50.18 -0.44 17.15
CA HIS A 157 -51.27 -0.56 18.12
C HIS A 157 -51.98 0.80 18.26
N PRO A 158 -53.33 0.83 18.31
CA PRO A 158 -54.13 2.04 18.19
C PRO A 158 -54.00 2.99 19.40
N PRO A 159 -54.39 4.27 19.28
CA PRO A 159 -53.99 5.33 20.21
C PRO A 159 -54.89 5.35 21.44
N ASP A 160 -54.29 5.25 22.63
CA ASP A 160 -54.97 5.64 23.86
C ASP A 160 -54.95 7.17 23.97
N THR A 161 -56.12 7.75 23.72
CA THR A 161 -56.44 9.16 23.76
C THR A 161 -56.43 9.69 25.19
N SER A 162 -55.28 10.16 25.66
CA SER A 162 -55.25 11.09 26.80
C SER A 162 -54.18 12.16 26.61
N PHE A 163 -54.62 13.41 26.58
CA PHE A 163 -53.77 14.59 26.46
C PHE A 163 -53.17 14.92 27.82
N VAL A 164 -51.84 14.97 27.92
CA VAL A 164 -51.12 15.33 29.16
C VAL A 164 -50.38 16.64 28.94
N ALA A 165 -50.79 17.70 29.64
CA ALA A 165 -50.19 19.02 29.50
C ALA A 165 -48.87 19.15 30.28
N PHE A 166 -47.90 19.87 29.70
CA PHE A 166 -46.59 20.23 30.31
C PHE A 166 -45.65 19.07 30.67
N ARG A 167 -45.46 18.13 29.75
CA ARG A 167 -44.43 17.10 29.90
C ARG A 167 -43.04 17.67 29.58
N GLY A 168 -42.34 18.15 30.59
CA GLY A 168 -40.95 18.60 30.50
C GLY A 168 -40.34 18.83 31.88
N LYS A 169 -39.07 18.46 32.07
CA LYS A 169 -38.33 18.78 33.31
C LYS A 169 -37.71 20.17 33.15
N GLY A 170 -38.06 21.10 34.05
CA GLY A 170 -37.47 22.44 34.08
C GLY A 170 -36.07 22.43 34.67
N ASN A 171 -35.11 23.09 34.01
CA ASN A 171 -33.73 23.24 34.50
C ASN A 171 -33.50 24.62 35.12
N ARG A 172 -32.78 24.66 36.25
CA ARG A 172 -32.38 25.90 36.93
C ARG A 172 -31.02 26.37 36.42
N LEU A 173 -30.85 27.68 36.26
CA LEU A 173 -29.61 28.29 35.74
C LEU A 173 -28.45 28.29 36.75
N ASP A 174 -28.69 27.98 38.04
CA ASP A 174 -27.65 27.90 39.08
C ASP A 174 -26.95 26.52 39.18
N GLY A 175 -27.19 25.61 38.23
CA GLY A 175 -26.42 24.35 38.10
C GLY A 175 -26.63 23.28 39.18
N LYS A 176 -27.56 23.46 40.12
CA LYS A 176 -27.94 22.42 41.10
C LYS A 176 -29.30 21.82 40.78
N THR A 177 -29.32 20.51 40.51
CA THR A 177 -30.53 19.73 40.26
C THR A 177 -31.25 19.45 41.57
N LYS A 178 -32.52 19.86 41.69
CA LYS A 178 -33.42 19.33 42.73
C LYS A 178 -34.38 18.36 42.05
N GLU A 179 -34.38 17.10 42.46
CA GLU A 179 -35.43 16.16 42.10
C GLU A 179 -36.73 16.64 42.75
N VAL A 180 -37.68 17.08 41.91
CA VAL A 180 -39.06 17.26 42.33
C VAL A 180 -39.81 16.06 41.77
N GLU A 181 -40.12 15.09 42.61
CA GLU A 181 -41.10 14.05 42.29
C GLU A 181 -42.47 14.70 42.28
N ILE A 182 -43.00 14.92 41.07
CA ILE A 182 -44.40 15.27 40.88
C ILE A 182 -45.14 13.95 40.74
N SER A 183 -45.97 13.59 41.72
CA SER A 183 -46.80 12.38 41.62
C SER A 183 -47.88 12.56 40.55
N ASP A 184 -48.02 11.56 39.67
CA ASP A 184 -48.88 11.57 38.47
C ASP A 184 -50.40 11.66 38.75
N LYS A 185 -50.84 11.82 40.01
CA LYS A 185 -52.27 11.90 40.34
C LYS A 185 -52.89 13.29 40.17
N ALA A 186 -52.12 14.34 39.93
CA ALA A 186 -52.63 15.72 39.97
C ALA A 186 -52.97 16.35 38.61
N LEU A 187 -52.70 15.70 37.48
CA LEU A 187 -52.78 16.34 36.15
C LEU A 187 -53.94 15.88 35.26
N ASN A 188 -54.76 14.92 35.70
CA ASN A 188 -55.86 14.43 34.87
C ASN A 188 -57.16 15.21 35.15
N VAL A 189 -57.21 16.47 34.72
CA VAL A 189 -58.45 17.24 34.68
C VAL A 189 -59.07 17.11 33.28
N PRO A 190 -60.29 16.55 33.15
CA PRO A 190 -60.93 16.41 31.85
C PRO A 190 -61.31 17.80 31.26
N PRO A 191 -61.31 17.96 29.92
CA PRO A 191 -61.55 19.26 29.28
C PRO A 191 -62.99 19.74 29.50
N PRO A 192 -63.23 21.08 29.56
CA PRO A 192 -64.59 21.62 29.70
C PRO A 192 -65.38 21.33 28.43
N ARG A 193 -66.55 20.69 28.59
CA ARG A 193 -67.48 20.43 27.49
C ARG A 193 -68.12 21.74 27.06
N ARG A 194 -68.15 21.99 25.75
CA ARG A 194 -68.85 23.11 25.11
C ARG A 194 -70.37 22.92 25.18
#